data_AF-A0A7C4NSI0-F1
#
_entry.id   AF-A0A7C4NSI0-F1
#
_cell.length_a   1.000
_cell.length_b   1.000
_cell.length_c   1.000
_cell.angle_alpha   90.00
_cell.angle_beta   90.00
_cell.angle_gamma   90.00
#
_symmetry.space_group_name_H-M   'P 1'
#
loop_
_entity.id
_entity.type
_entity.pdbx_description
1 polymer ?
#
loop_
_entity_poly.entity_id
_entity_poly.type
_entity_poly.pdbx_seq_one_letter_code
_entity_poly.pdbx_strand_id
1 'polypeptide(L)' 'MGKNLLWEIGTEELPARFIIPALESLKILAEKKLKESLLNFEEIKTAGTLRRLTLFVKNLIRKTRRNRRRNSWSFSKNRN' A
#
# COMPACT_ATOMS: atom_id res chain seq x y z
N MET A 1 -14.22 0.80 4.25
CA MET A 1 -13.20 0.90 5.31
C MET A 1 -11.87 0.44 4.72
N GLY A 2 -10.84 1.28 4.75
CA GLY A 2 -9.48 0.84 4.42
C GLY A 2 -8.90 -0.03 5.53
N LYS A 3 -7.88 -0.81 5.21
CA LYS A 3 -7.16 -1.65 6.19
C LYS A 3 -5.87 -0.96 6.58
N ASN A 4 -5.42 -1.14 7.82
CA ASN A 4 -4.09 -0.71 8.20
C ASN A 4 -3.08 -1.79 7.83
N LEU A 5 -1.91 -1.39 7.34
CA LEU A 5 -0.80 -2.29 7.06
C LEU A 5 0.30 -2.03 8.08
N LEU A 6 0.72 -3.09 8.77
CA LEU A 6 1.93 -3.10 9.58
C LEU A 6 2.92 -4.04 8.90
N TRP A 7 4.09 -3.52 8.55
CA TRP A 7 5.16 -4.30 7.94
C TRP A 7 6.43 -4.11 8.74
N GLU A 8 7.07 -5.22 9.11
CA GLU A 8 8.27 -5.21 9.94
C GLU A 8 9.38 -6.02 9.30
N ILE A 9 10.60 -5.54 9.49
CA ILE A 9 11.83 -6.20 9.10
C ILE A 9 12.62 -6.44 10.39
N GLY A 10 12.82 -7.71 10.74
CA GLY A 10 13.83 -8.08 11.73
C GLY A 10 15.21 -7.97 11.10
N THR A 11 16.12 -7.26 11.75
CA THR A 11 17.49 -7.09 11.27
C THR A 11 18.46 -7.64 12.32
N GLU A 12 19.63 -8.08 11.88
CA GLU A 12 20.79 -8.12 12.78
C GLU A 12 21.13 -6.71 13.29
N GLU A 13 22.08 -6.63 14.21
CA GLU A 13 22.47 -5.39 14.89
C GLU A 13 23.02 -4.37 13.90
N LEU A 14 22.17 -3.41 13.50
CA LEU A 14 22.54 -2.31 12.62
C LEU A 14 23.28 -1.25 13.43
N PRO A 15 24.33 -0.61 12.90
CA PRO A 15 24.95 0.53 13.59
C PRO A 15 23.95 1.69 13.70
N ALA A 16 23.89 2.35 14.87
CA ALA A 16 22.88 3.36 15.19
C ALA A 16 22.74 4.47 14.14
N ARG A 17 23.86 4.87 13.53
CA ARG A 17 23.91 5.90 12.48
C ARG A 17 23.11 5.55 11.22
N PHE A 18 22.81 4.27 10.98
CA PHE A 18 22.06 3.83 9.81
C PHE A 18 20.55 3.74 10.06
N ILE A 19 20.08 3.79 11.32
CA ILE A 19 18.65 3.65 11.62
C ILE A 19 17.86 4.80 10.99
N ILE A 20 18.25 6.05 11.25
CA ILE A 20 17.51 7.23 10.76
C ILE A 20 17.48 7.26 9.22
N PRO A 21 18.62 7.14 8.51
CA PRO A 21 18.60 7.07 7.04
C PRO A 21 17.80 5.89 6.48
N ALA A 22 17.83 4.72 7.16
CA ALA A 22 17.07 3.56 6.73
C ALA A 22 15.56 3.78 6.90
N LEU A 23 15.11 4.41 7.98
CA LEU A 23 13.69 4.73 8.21
C LEU A 23 13.16 5.77 7.20
N GLU A 24 13.99 6.75 6.83
CA GLU A 24 13.65 7.72 5.78
C GLU A 24 13.55 7.04 4.41
N SER A 25 14.55 6.22 4.07
CA SER A 25 14.58 5.45 2.83
C SER A 25 13.38 4.50 2.73
N LEU A 26 13.05 3.81 3.84
CA LEU A 26 11.91 2.92 3.96
C LEU A 26 10.59 3.66 3.68
N LYS A 27 10.43 4.86 4.23
CA LYS A 27 9.24 5.70 4.00
C LYS A 27 9.12 6.11 2.53
N ILE A 28 10.20 6.61 1.93
CA ILE A 28 10.22 7.08 0.53
C ILE A 28 9.91 5.92 -0.43
N LEU A 29 10.54 4.76 -0.23
CA LEU A 29 10.32 3.58 -1.05
C LEU A 29 8.90 3.04 -0.91
N ALA A 30 8.35 3.03 0.32
CA ALA A 30 6.97 2.63 0.57
C ALA A 30 5.99 3.57 -0.15
N GLU A 31 6.15 4.89 -0.01
CA GLU A 31 5.31 5.88 -0.70
C GLU A 31 5.32 5.67 -2.22
N LYS A 32 6.50 5.48 -2.81
CA LYS A 32 6.65 5.22 -4.24
C LYS A 32 5.93 3.94 -4.65
N LYS A 33 6.16 2.83 -3.94
CA LYS A 33 5.55 1.53 -4.25
C LYS A 33 4.03 1.52 -4.12
N LEU A 34 3.49 2.20 -3.11
CA LEU A 34 2.06 2.30 -2.90
C LEU A 34 1.39 3.14 -4.01
N LYS A 35 2.03 4.24 -4.43
CA LYS A 35 1.58 5.05 -5.58
C LYS A 35 1.62 4.27 -6.90
N GLU A 36 2.71 3.55 -7.17
CA GLU A 36 2.84 2.67 -8.35
C GLU A 36 1.74 1.59 -8.38
N SER A 37 1.36 1.08 -7.21
CA SER A 37 0.32 0.06 -7.06
C SER A 37 -1.11 0.63 -7.09
N LEU A 38 -1.28 1.93 -7.35
CA LEU A 38 -2.56 2.65 -7.34
C LEU A 38 -3.32 2.46 -6.02
N LEU A 39 -2.60 2.38 -4.90
CA LEU A 39 -3.18 2.27 -3.57
C LEU A 39 -3.27 3.66 -2.94
N ASN A 40 -4.43 4.01 -2.42
CA ASN A 40 -4.61 5.22 -1.63
C ASN A 40 -4.33 4.91 -0.16
N PHE A 41 -3.70 5.83 0.55
CA PHE A 41 -3.44 5.73 1.99
C PHE A 41 -3.57 7.11 2.62
N GLU A 42 -3.81 7.14 3.93
CA GLU A 42 -3.98 8.39 4.69
C GLU A 42 -2.64 8.87 5.26
N GLU A 43 -1.88 7.95 5.85
CA GLU A 43 -0.65 8.29 6.56
C GLU A 43 0.34 7.13 6.49
N ILE A 44 1.64 7.45 6.44
CA ILE A 44 2.74 6.48 6.55
C ILE A 44 3.67 6.91 7.68
N LYS A 45 3.92 5.99 8.61
CA LYS A 45 4.88 6.14 9.71
C LYS A 45 5.96 5.08 9.60
N THR A 46 7.18 5.45 9.93
CA THR A 46 8.29 4.53 10.09
C THR A 46 8.85 4.67 11.50
N ALA A 47 9.18 3.53 12.12
CA ALA A 47 9.79 3.48 13.44
C ALA A 47 10.78 2.32 13.45
N GLY A 48 11.84 2.43 14.25
CA GLY A 48 12.81 1.35 14.29
C GLY A 48 13.82 1.49 15.41
N THR A 49 14.47 0.38 15.69
CA THR A 49 15.57 0.18 16.63
C THR A 49 16.70 -0.52 15.90
N LEU A 50 17.86 -0.72 16.55
CA LEU A 50 19.04 -1.38 15.96
C LEU A 50 18.74 -2.75 15.35
N ARG A 51 17.66 -3.43 15.78
CA ARG A 51 17.30 -4.79 15.38
C ARG A 51 15.94 -4.93 14.69
N ARG A 52 15.22 -3.81 14.50
CA ARG A 52 13.87 -3.85 13.92
C ARG A 52 13.55 -2.55 13.21
N LEU A 53 13.09 -2.64 11.98
CA LEU A 53 12.50 -1.53 11.24
C LEU A 53 11.03 -1.84 10.98
N THR A 54 10.17 -0.87 11.19
CA THR A 54 8.72 -1.02 11.09
C THR A 54 8.15 0.11 10.23
N LEU A 55 7.26 -0.25 9.33
CA LEU A 55 6.46 0.61 8.49
C LEU A 55 4.98 0.41 8.84
N PHE A 56 4.31 1.49 9.19
CA PHE A 56 2.87 1.51 9.43
C PHE A 56 2.18 2.40 8.40
N VAL A 57 1.19 1.85 7.71
CA VAL A 57 0.38 2.56 6.72
C VAL A 57 -1.07 2.56 7.18
N LYS A 58 -1.61 3.76 7.42
CA LYS A 58 -2.98 3.95 7.88
C LYS A 58 -3.94 4.00 6.69
N ASN A 59 -5.06 3.30 6.83
CA ASN A 59 -6.20 3.38 5.92
C ASN A 59 -5.83 3.10 4.45
N LEU A 60 -5.14 1.98 4.22
CA LEU A 60 -4.78 1.51 2.89
C LEU A 60 -6.02 1.01 2.15
N ILE A 61 -6.33 1.66 1.04
CA ILE A 61 -7.49 1.41 0.20
C ILE A 61 -7.01 1.03 -1.19
N ARG A 62 -7.38 -0.19 -1.61
CA ARG A 62 -7.15 -0.62 -2.99
C ARG A 62 -8.10 0.10 -3.93
N LYS A 63 -7.56 0.81 -4.91
CA LYS A 63 -8.36 1.41 -5.98
C LYS A 63 -8.92 0.28 -6.87
N THR A 64 -10.09 -0.23 -6.51
CA THR A 64 -10.79 -1.23 -7.30
C THR A 64 -11.26 -0.58 -8.61
N ARG A 65 -10.60 -0.91 -9.72
CA ARG A 65 -11.11 -0.64 -11.07
C ARG A 65 -12.16 -1.71 -11.41
N ARG A 66 -13.36 -1.60 -10.83
CA ARG A 66 -14.49 -2.48 -11.18
C ARG A 66 -15.09 -1.99 -12.49
N ASN A 67 -14.52 -2.42 -13.61
CA ASN A 67 -15.09 -2.21 -14.93
C ASN A 67 -16.26 -3.19 -15.12
N ARG A 68 -17.41 -2.93 -14.47
CA ARG A 68 -18.66 -3.63 -14.77
C ARG A 68 -19.20 -3.04 -16.07
N ARG A 69 -18.67 -3.48 -17.21
CA ARG A 69 -19.43 -3.43 -18.47
C ARG A 69 -20.59 -4.40 -18.30
N ARG A 70 -21.73 -3.92 -17.78
CA ARG A 70 -23.02 -4.59 -17.99
C ARG A 70 -23.34 -4.36 -19.45
N ASN A 71 -22.94 -5.31 -20.29
CA ASN A 71 -23.46 -5.38 -21.64
C ASN A 71 -24.97 -5.64 -21.45
N SER A 72 -25.80 -4.61 -21.62
CA SER A 72 -27.23 -4.80 -21.82
C SER A 72 -27.39 -5.44 -23.20
N TRP A 73 -27.31 -6.77 -23.23
CA TRP A 73 -27.77 -7.57 -24.35
C TRP A 73 -29.30 -7.44 -24.39
N SER A 74 -29.78 -6.37 -25.02
CA SER A 74 -31.18 -6.25 -25.40
C SER A 74 -31.39 -7.21 -26.56
N PHE A 75 -31.90 -8.40 -26.22
CA PHE A 75 -32.28 -9.41 -27.19
C PHE A 75 -33.37 -8.83 -28.10
N SER A 76 -32.99 -8.44 -29.31
CA SER A 76 -33.95 -8.21 -30.39
C SER A 76 -34.59 -9.56 -30.69
N LYS A 77 -35.83 -9.77 -30.25
CA LYS A 77 -36.76 -10.69 -30.91
C LYS A 77 -37.83 -9.87 -31.58
N ASN A 78 -37.52 -9.53 -32.82
CA ASN A 78 -38.52 -9.34 -33.85
C ASN A 78 -39.21 -10.70 -34.13
N ARG A 79 -40.52 -10.67 -34.36
CA ARG A 79 -41.44 -11.69 -34.93
C ARG A 79 -42.74 -11.79 -34.11
N ASN A 80 -43.74 -10.96 -34.39
CA ASN A 80 -44.78 -11.26 -35.38
C ASN A 80 -45.60 -10.00 -35.67
#